data_AF-A0A3N5LSG4-F1
#
_entry.id   AF-A0A3N5LSG4-F1
#
_cell.length_a   1.000
_cell.length_b   1.000
_cell.length_c   1.000
_cell.angle_alpha   90.00
_cell.angle_beta   90.00
_cell.angle_gamma   90.00
#
_symmetry.space_group_name_H-M   'P 1'
#
loop_
_entity.id
_entity.type
_entity.pdbx_description
1 polymer ?
#
loop_
_entity_poly.entity_id
_entity_poly.type
_entity_poly.pdbx_seq_one_letter_code
_entity_poly.pdbx_strand_id
1 'polypeptide(L)'
;MRIKKFTCINCGAPKVNEYKSPYIMCDYCGSFTDIDFSIGMDTWNQSAVTTISYQFNKLEMANKMQYAMQAGDKAKYSTLQREYWDYYYRTYPAYLPPSIDTAMKYKLYLDVCADSSTNYAFDTSNNEKQVKLAAMQQAVTYNYINGQHKVQPEPFFRMAEFFIETMKDSFKDFYNNPKYEIMNDLLPEKVHLKMKVSMFVQAWLPYLTDDDAKRFLKMTGFSLEYVEMETPPGEKGKCEHCSAEVFIPAGSYRVYCEACRKTTRVQTTFKCMSCSAQNDVPEFPSKPIDCAYCGVENRLIKPLFG
;
A
#
# COMPACT_ATOMS: atom_id res chain seq x y z
N MET A 1 4.99 -23.31 4.70
CA MET A 1 5.14 -22.18 3.73
C MET A 1 5.61 -20.96 4.52
N ARG A 2 6.73 -20.33 4.15
CA ARG A 2 7.15 -19.07 4.78
C ARG A 2 6.26 -17.96 4.25
N ILE A 3 5.29 -17.53 5.05
CA ILE A 3 4.46 -16.36 4.76
C ILE A 3 5.00 -15.25 5.67
N LYS A 4 5.12 -14.03 5.15
CA LYS A 4 5.38 -12.85 5.98
C LYS A 4 4.34 -12.82 7.11
N LYS A 5 4.77 -12.76 8.38
CA LYS A 5 3.85 -12.63 9.51
C LYS A 5 3.16 -11.28 9.39
N PHE A 6 1.92 -11.31 8.94
CA PHE A 6 1.13 -10.11 8.73
C PHE A 6 -0.24 -10.31 9.39
N THR A 7 -0.69 -9.27 10.08
CA THR A 7 -1.98 -9.19 10.76
C THR A 7 -2.81 -8.14 10.04
N CYS A 8 -4.04 -8.49 9.65
CA CYS A 8 -4.90 -7.56 8.95
C CYS A 8 -5.14 -6.29 9.75
N ILE A 9 -4.85 -5.14 9.12
CA ILE A 9 -5.01 -3.83 9.74
C ILE A 9 -6.47 -3.50 10.07
N ASN A 10 -7.41 -4.21 9.41
CA ASN A 10 -8.84 -3.99 9.60
C ASN A 10 -9.46 -5.00 10.58
N CYS A 11 -9.17 -6.30 10.47
CA CYS A 11 -9.80 -7.33 11.31
C CYS A 11 -8.87 -8.13 12.23
N GLY A 12 -7.55 -7.92 12.16
CA GLY A 12 -6.60 -8.66 12.99
C GLY A 12 -6.35 -10.11 12.57
N ALA A 13 -6.97 -10.59 11.49
CA ALA A 13 -6.76 -11.95 11.00
C ALA A 13 -5.48 -12.07 10.15
N PRO A 14 -4.78 -13.22 10.15
CA PRO A 14 -3.59 -13.44 9.35
C PRO A 14 -3.88 -13.61 7.85
N LYS A 15 -2.85 -13.46 7.01
CA LYS A 15 -2.82 -14.02 5.65
C LYS A 15 -2.37 -15.47 5.73
N VAL A 16 -3.12 -16.40 5.16
CA VAL A 16 -2.85 -17.85 5.25
C VAL A 16 -2.71 -18.51 3.88
N ASN A 17 -3.38 -18.00 2.86
CA ASN A 17 -3.14 -18.39 1.49
C ASN A 17 -1.81 -17.82 1.00
N GLU A 18 -1.14 -18.54 0.11
CA GLU A 18 -0.03 -17.99 -0.66
C GLU A 18 -0.50 -16.73 -1.41
N TYR A 19 0.37 -15.73 -1.53
CA TYR A 19 0.12 -14.54 -2.34
C TYR A 19 1.12 -14.50 -3.49
N LYS A 20 0.63 -14.16 -4.69
CA LYS A 20 1.44 -14.11 -5.91
C LYS A 20 1.63 -12.70 -6.42
N SER A 21 0.85 -11.77 -5.88
CA SER A 21 0.95 -10.35 -6.20
C SER A 21 1.67 -9.59 -5.07
N PRO A 22 2.23 -8.40 -5.35
CA PRO A 22 2.75 -7.54 -4.30
C PRO A 22 1.68 -7.10 -3.32
N TYR A 23 0.40 -7.14 -3.69
CA TYR A 23 -0.70 -6.76 -2.82
C TYR A 23 -1.16 -7.92 -1.96
N ILE A 24 -1.10 -7.72 -0.65
CA ILE A 24 -1.57 -8.70 0.33
C ILE A 24 -3.00 -8.33 0.72
N MET A 25 -3.91 -9.25 0.43
CA MET A 25 -5.34 -9.17 0.76
C MET A 25 -5.66 -10.12 1.91
N CYS A 26 -6.48 -9.71 2.88
CA CYS A 26 -6.87 -10.56 3.99
C CYS A 26 -7.75 -11.72 3.52
N ASP A 27 -7.41 -12.95 3.90
CA ASP A 27 -8.17 -14.15 3.52
C ASP A 27 -9.49 -14.31 4.30
N TYR A 28 -9.78 -13.44 5.28
CA TYR A 28 -11.00 -13.52 6.09
C TYR A 28 -12.02 -12.43 5.74
N CYS A 29 -11.56 -11.19 5.57
CA CYS A 29 -12.41 -10.04 5.27
C CYS A 29 -12.28 -9.52 3.83
N GLY A 30 -11.31 -10.01 3.05
CA GLY A 30 -11.02 -9.50 1.71
C GLY A 30 -10.47 -8.07 1.67
N SER A 31 -10.06 -7.49 2.80
CA SER A 31 -9.49 -6.15 2.84
C SER A 31 -8.07 -6.11 2.29
N PHE A 32 -7.76 -5.06 1.53
CA PHE A 32 -6.38 -4.72 1.20
C PHE A 32 -5.66 -4.20 2.43
N THR A 33 -4.50 -4.77 2.75
CA THR A 33 -4.01 -4.71 4.12
C THR A 33 -2.50 -4.69 4.28
N ASP A 34 -1.74 -5.10 3.28
CA ASP A 34 -0.27 -4.97 3.28
C ASP A 34 0.31 -5.11 1.87
N ILE A 35 1.61 -4.84 1.71
CA ILE A 35 2.36 -5.12 0.48
C ILE A 35 3.61 -5.96 0.77
N ASP A 36 3.90 -6.88 -0.15
CA ASP A 36 5.21 -7.51 -0.28
C ASP A 36 6.01 -6.84 -1.39
N PHE A 37 7.01 -6.07 -0.97
CA PHE A 37 7.84 -5.32 -1.89
C PHE A 37 8.89 -6.16 -2.61
N SER A 38 9.28 -7.30 -2.05
CA SER A 38 10.21 -8.22 -2.74
C SER A 38 9.57 -8.72 -4.04
N ILE A 39 8.33 -9.20 -3.93
CA ILE A 39 7.49 -9.57 -5.08
C ILE A 39 7.20 -8.35 -5.96
N GLY A 40 6.97 -7.19 -5.35
CA GLY A 40 6.78 -5.93 -6.07
C GLY A 40 7.93 -5.60 -7.01
N MET A 41 9.17 -5.60 -6.50
CA MET A 41 10.35 -5.30 -7.30
C MET A 41 10.51 -6.24 -8.49
N ASP A 42 10.30 -7.54 -8.30
CA ASP A 42 10.37 -8.53 -9.38
C ASP A 42 9.27 -8.31 -10.42
N THR A 43 8.04 -8.06 -9.96
CA THR A 43 6.88 -7.81 -10.84
C THR A 43 7.06 -6.51 -11.64
N TRP A 44 7.55 -5.46 -11.00
CA TRP A 44 7.63 -4.12 -11.59
C TRP A 44 8.82 -3.96 -12.55
N ASN A 45 9.88 -4.76 -12.38
CA ASN A 45 11.05 -4.74 -13.25
C ASN A 45 11.08 -5.88 -14.27
N GLN A 46 9.96 -6.59 -14.46
CA GLN A 46 9.91 -7.79 -15.30
C GLN A 46 10.23 -7.52 -16.79
N SER A 47 10.00 -6.29 -17.28
CA SER A 47 10.25 -5.91 -18.69
C SER A 47 11.21 -4.73 -18.80
N ALA A 48 12.46 -5.00 -19.18
CA ALA A 48 13.46 -3.97 -19.44
C ALA A 48 13.03 -3.02 -20.58
N VAL A 49 12.38 -3.54 -21.62
CA VAL A 49 11.89 -2.72 -22.76
C VAL A 49 10.81 -1.74 -22.32
N THR A 50 9.87 -2.20 -21.48
CA THR A 50 8.85 -1.33 -20.89
C THR A 50 9.50 -0.23 -20.06
N THR A 51 10.49 -0.58 -19.22
CA THR A 51 11.22 0.37 -18.38
C THR A 51 11.99 1.40 -19.19
N ILE A 52 12.70 1.00 -20.24
CA ILE A 52 13.43 1.93 -21.11
C ILE A 52 12.45 2.90 -21.78
N SER A 53 11.36 2.39 -22.37
CA SER A 53 10.34 3.20 -23.05
C SER A 53 9.68 4.19 -22.09
N TYR A 54 9.42 3.74 -20.85
CA TYR A 54 8.90 4.60 -19.79
C TYR A 54 9.83 5.76 -19.45
N GLN A 55 11.14 5.52 -19.31
CA GLN A 55 12.08 6.59 -18.98
C GLN A 55 12.12 7.68 -20.05
N PHE A 56 12.10 7.31 -21.34
CA PHE A 56 12.07 8.29 -22.42
C PHE A 56 10.81 9.17 -22.39
N ASN A 57 9.63 8.56 -22.30
CA ASN A 57 8.37 9.30 -22.25
C ASN A 57 8.24 10.13 -20.96
N LYS A 58 8.68 9.58 -19.82
CA LYS A 58 8.71 10.30 -18.55
C LYS A 58 9.54 11.58 -18.65
N LEU A 59 10.72 11.53 -19.29
CA LEU A 59 11.56 12.71 -19.48
C LEU A 59 10.86 13.77 -20.34
N GLU A 60 10.20 13.36 -21.42
CA GLU A 60 9.44 14.30 -22.26
C GLU A 60 8.30 14.98 -21.47
N MET A 61 7.51 14.21 -20.74
CA MET A 61 6.41 14.74 -19.92
C MET A 61 6.94 15.63 -18.79
N ALA A 62 8.05 15.24 -18.14
CA ALA A 62 8.70 16.04 -17.10
C ALA A 62 9.15 17.40 -17.62
N ASN A 63 9.72 17.47 -18.83
CA ASN A 63 10.08 18.74 -19.45
C ASN A 63 8.86 19.64 -19.68
N LYS A 64 7.75 19.09 -20.20
CA LYS A 64 6.50 19.85 -20.40
C LYS A 64 5.94 20.39 -19.07
N MET A 65 5.95 19.56 -18.03
CA MET A 65 5.53 19.95 -16.67
C MET A 65 6.42 21.04 -16.11
N GLN A 66 7.74 20.95 -16.30
CA GLN A 66 8.69 21.96 -15.84
C GLN A 66 8.44 23.32 -16.49
N TYR A 67 8.16 23.37 -17.79
CA TYR A 67 7.80 24.62 -18.48
C TYR A 67 6.50 25.23 -17.95
N ALA A 68 5.47 24.42 -17.72
CA ALA A 68 4.22 24.90 -17.13
C ALA A 68 4.43 25.44 -15.70
N MET A 69 5.26 24.76 -14.90
CA MET A 69 5.61 25.18 -13.55
C MET A 69 6.35 26.52 -13.55
N GLN A 70 7.37 26.70 -14.40
CA GLN A 70 8.13 27.94 -14.53
C GLN A 70 7.26 29.11 -15.01
N ALA A 71 6.26 28.84 -15.86
CA ALA A 71 5.29 29.83 -16.31
C ALA A 71 4.20 30.15 -15.27
N GLY A 72 4.16 29.44 -14.12
CA GLY A 72 3.10 29.56 -13.13
C GLY A 72 1.74 29.03 -13.61
N ASP A 73 1.69 28.30 -14.72
CA ASP A 73 0.46 27.79 -15.33
C ASP A 73 0.02 26.49 -14.64
N LYS A 74 -0.63 26.66 -13.49
CA LYS A 74 -1.11 25.55 -12.65
C LYS A 74 -2.15 24.69 -13.37
N ALA A 75 -2.99 25.27 -14.22
CA ALA A 75 -4.03 24.53 -14.95
C ALA A 75 -3.42 23.59 -15.99
N LYS A 76 -2.46 24.08 -16.77
CA LYS A 76 -1.70 23.25 -17.71
C LYS A 76 -0.87 22.20 -17.00
N TYR A 77 -0.22 22.55 -15.89
CA TYR A 77 0.52 21.59 -15.07
C TYR A 77 -0.40 20.46 -14.57
N SER A 78 -1.60 20.79 -14.08
CA SER A 78 -2.59 19.81 -13.63
C SER A 78 -3.02 18.84 -14.72
N THR A 79 -3.25 19.36 -15.94
CA THR A 79 -3.59 18.53 -17.10
C THR A 79 -2.45 17.54 -17.42
N LEU A 80 -1.20 18.03 -17.46
CA LEU A 80 -0.02 17.20 -17.71
C LEU A 80 0.22 16.16 -16.61
N GLN A 81 -0.02 16.49 -15.36
CA GLN A 81 0.04 15.54 -14.24
C GLN A 81 -0.98 14.41 -14.44
N ARG A 82 -2.20 14.75 -14.85
CA ARG A 82 -3.23 13.74 -15.13
C ARG A 82 -2.85 12.80 -16.26
N GLU A 83 -2.32 13.35 -17.36
CA GLU A 83 -1.80 12.56 -18.49
C GLU A 83 -0.65 11.65 -18.05
N TYR A 84 0.27 12.16 -17.24
CA TYR A 84 1.40 11.40 -16.73
C TYR A 84 0.96 10.22 -15.85
N TRP A 85 0.03 10.44 -14.93
CA TRP A 85 -0.47 9.36 -14.07
C TRP A 85 -1.25 8.30 -14.86
N ASP A 86 -2.09 8.70 -15.82
CA ASP A 86 -2.77 7.74 -16.72
C ASP A 86 -1.75 6.92 -17.51
N TYR A 87 -0.74 7.57 -18.10
CA TYR A 87 0.36 6.91 -18.79
C TYR A 87 1.12 5.93 -17.89
N TYR A 88 1.47 6.36 -16.67
CA TYR A 88 2.20 5.55 -15.69
C TYR A 88 1.44 4.26 -15.36
N TYR A 89 0.16 4.36 -15.02
CA TYR A 89 -0.63 3.17 -14.62
C TYR A 89 -1.03 2.28 -15.80
N ARG A 90 -1.11 2.80 -17.02
CA ARG A 90 -1.24 1.96 -18.23
C ARG A 90 0.04 1.21 -18.54
N THR A 91 1.20 1.84 -18.30
CA THR A 91 2.50 1.23 -18.50
C THR A 91 2.80 0.16 -17.44
N TYR A 92 2.42 0.45 -16.19
CA TYR A 92 2.62 -0.46 -15.06
C TYR A 92 1.32 -0.73 -14.29
N PRO A 93 0.40 -1.53 -14.87
CA PRO A 93 -0.87 -1.85 -14.21
C PRO A 93 -0.69 -2.63 -12.91
N ALA A 94 0.46 -3.28 -12.70
CA ALA A 94 0.82 -3.94 -11.45
C ALA A 94 1.08 -2.97 -10.27
N TYR A 95 1.12 -1.65 -10.51
CA TYR A 95 1.14 -0.63 -9.46
C TYR A 95 -0.25 -0.11 -9.09
N LEU A 96 -1.31 -0.56 -9.75
CA LEU A 96 -2.68 -0.24 -9.35
C LEU A 96 -3.12 -1.14 -8.19
N PRO A 97 -3.55 -0.55 -7.05
CA PRO A 97 -4.16 -1.30 -5.96
C PRO A 97 -5.33 -2.18 -6.45
N PRO A 98 -5.51 -3.42 -5.94
CA PRO A 98 -6.59 -4.32 -6.35
C PRO A 98 -8.00 -3.79 -6.07
N SER A 99 -8.11 -2.84 -5.13
CA SER A 99 -9.33 -2.09 -4.83
C SER A 99 -9.82 -1.23 -6.00
N ILE A 100 -8.95 -0.89 -6.96
CA ILE A 100 -9.26 -0.17 -8.20
C ILE A 100 -9.71 -1.19 -9.26
N ASP A 101 -10.93 -1.67 -9.08
CA ASP A 101 -11.55 -2.75 -9.87
C ASP A 101 -12.58 -2.26 -10.90
N THR A 102 -12.81 -0.95 -10.98
CA THR A 102 -13.76 -0.32 -11.90
C THR A 102 -13.18 0.90 -12.58
N ALA A 103 -13.71 1.25 -13.76
CA ALA A 103 -13.33 2.47 -14.47
C ALA A 103 -13.62 3.75 -13.67
N MET A 104 -14.69 3.75 -12.86
CA MET A 104 -15.03 4.88 -12.01
C MET A 104 -14.00 5.09 -10.89
N LYS A 105 -13.62 4.01 -10.18
CA LYS A 105 -12.56 4.08 -9.16
C LYS A 105 -11.22 4.50 -9.78
N TYR A 106 -10.90 4.00 -10.98
CA TYR A 106 -9.68 4.39 -11.69
C TYR A 106 -9.68 5.90 -12.01
N LYS A 107 -10.79 6.45 -12.52
CA LYS A 107 -10.91 7.88 -12.79
C LYS A 107 -10.71 8.71 -11.51
N LEU A 108 -11.41 8.36 -10.43
CA LEU A 108 -11.29 9.07 -9.15
C LEU A 108 -9.85 9.02 -8.61
N TYR A 109 -9.21 7.86 -8.69
CA TYR A 109 -7.82 7.69 -8.29
C TYR A 109 -6.87 8.59 -9.10
N LEU A 110 -7.02 8.61 -10.42
CA LEU A 110 -6.22 9.48 -11.30
C LEU A 110 -6.41 10.96 -10.97
N ASP A 111 -7.65 11.39 -10.71
CA ASP A 111 -7.95 12.78 -10.40
C ASP A 111 -7.30 13.18 -9.06
N VAL A 112 -7.30 12.30 -8.05
CA VAL A 112 -6.57 12.51 -6.78
C VAL A 112 -5.06 12.57 -6.99
N CYS A 113 -4.47 11.63 -7.74
CA CYS A 113 -3.04 11.63 -8.05
C CYS A 113 -2.61 12.92 -8.75
N ALA A 114 -3.39 13.39 -9.72
CA ALA A 114 -3.11 14.62 -10.46
C ALA A 114 -3.25 15.87 -9.59
N ASP A 115 -4.34 16.01 -8.83
CA ASP A 115 -4.57 17.18 -7.98
C ASP A 115 -3.55 17.26 -6.85
N SER A 116 -3.29 16.14 -6.15
CA SER A 116 -2.28 16.10 -5.09
C SER A 116 -0.87 16.42 -5.59
N SER A 117 -0.44 15.86 -6.72
CA SER A 117 0.89 16.16 -7.31
C SER A 117 0.99 17.62 -7.75
N THR A 118 -0.09 18.18 -8.28
CA THR A 118 -0.16 19.59 -8.68
C THR A 118 -0.07 20.50 -7.47
N ASN A 119 -0.86 20.25 -6.43
CA ASN A 119 -0.85 21.07 -5.22
C ASN A 119 0.49 20.96 -4.50
N TYR A 120 1.09 19.78 -4.48
CA TYR A 120 2.42 19.56 -3.93
C TYR A 120 3.49 20.42 -4.62
N ALA A 121 3.49 20.45 -5.96
CA ALA A 121 4.48 21.20 -6.74
C ALA A 121 4.38 22.73 -6.56
N PHE A 122 3.20 23.25 -6.24
CA PHE A 122 2.95 24.69 -6.08
C PHE A 122 2.88 25.15 -4.61
N ASP A 123 3.12 24.27 -3.65
CA ASP A 123 3.12 24.58 -2.22
C ASP A 123 4.53 24.91 -1.73
N THR A 124 4.74 26.17 -1.32
CA THR A 124 6.04 26.67 -0.87
C THR A 124 6.53 26.01 0.42
N SER A 125 5.63 25.55 1.29
CA SER A 125 6.00 24.88 2.54
C SER A 125 6.64 23.51 2.30
N ASN A 126 6.25 22.84 1.21
CA ASN A 126 6.86 21.57 0.81
C ASN A 126 8.28 21.76 0.28
N ASN A 127 8.57 22.89 -0.37
CA ASN A 127 9.91 23.20 -0.87
C ASN A 127 10.93 23.28 0.27
N GLU A 128 10.58 23.87 1.41
CA GLU A 128 11.48 23.98 2.57
C GLU A 128 11.81 22.59 3.15
N LYS A 129 10.80 21.73 3.32
CA LYS A 129 10.99 20.35 3.78
C LYS A 129 11.87 19.54 2.83
N GLN A 130 11.68 19.72 1.52
CA GLN A 130 12.49 19.06 0.49
C GLN A 130 13.94 19.54 0.48
N VAL A 131 14.17 20.85 0.58
CA VAL A 131 15.53 21.42 0.70
C VAL A 131 16.23 20.89 1.94
N LYS A 132 15.52 20.81 3.07
CA LYS A 132 16.08 20.24 4.31
C LYS A 132 16.40 18.76 4.17
N LEU A 133 15.51 17.96 3.59
CA LEU A 133 15.76 16.53 3.33
C LEU A 133 16.97 16.34 2.39
N ALA A 134 17.07 17.13 1.32
CA ALA A 134 18.18 17.08 0.38
C ALA A 134 19.52 17.43 1.05
N ALA A 135 19.53 18.45 1.91
CA ALA A 135 20.73 18.80 2.70
C ALA A 135 21.13 17.66 3.66
N MET A 136 20.17 17.01 4.32
CA MET A 136 20.44 15.84 5.16
C MET A 136 20.98 14.66 4.35
N GLN A 137 20.42 14.39 3.16
CA GLN A 137 20.91 13.36 2.25
C GLN A 137 22.36 13.63 1.82
N GLN A 138 22.71 14.88 1.51
CA GLN A 138 24.08 15.27 1.17
C GLN A 138 25.06 15.12 2.34
N ALA A 139 24.58 15.24 3.58
CA ALA A 139 25.37 15.05 4.79
C ALA A 139 25.64 13.57 5.14
N VAL A 140 24.95 12.62 4.48
CA VAL A 140 25.22 11.19 4.67
C VAL A 140 26.57 10.84 4.05
N THR A 141 27.49 10.36 4.88
CA THR A 141 28.81 9.89 4.47
C THR A 141 28.90 8.37 4.53
N TYR A 142 29.90 7.80 3.87
CA TYR A 142 30.07 6.35 3.72
C TYR A 142 31.44 5.91 4.23
N ASN A 143 31.49 4.78 4.91
CA ASN A 143 32.69 4.02 5.21
C ASN A 143 32.84 2.87 4.22
N TYR A 144 34.07 2.46 3.95
CA TYR A 144 34.33 1.24 3.20
C TYR A 144 34.62 0.10 4.18
N ILE A 145 33.71 -0.88 4.26
CA ILE A 145 33.78 -2.01 5.19
C ILE A 145 33.60 -3.29 4.38
N ASN A 146 34.56 -4.22 4.47
CA ASN A 146 34.50 -5.55 3.81
C ASN A 146 34.13 -5.50 2.32
N GLY A 147 34.67 -4.54 1.57
CA GLY A 147 34.41 -4.43 0.13
C GLY A 147 33.10 -3.70 -0.23
N GLN A 148 32.38 -3.16 0.75
CA GLN A 148 31.10 -2.49 0.55
C GLN A 148 31.11 -1.08 1.14
N HIS A 149 30.41 -0.15 0.47
CA HIS A 149 30.12 1.16 1.04
C HIS A 149 28.97 1.05 2.03
N LYS A 150 29.24 1.38 3.30
CA LYS A 150 28.25 1.41 4.38
C LYS A 150 28.06 2.83 4.87
N VAL A 151 26.83 3.29 5.05
CA VAL A 151 26.56 4.64 5.55
C VAL A 151 27.07 4.80 6.97
N GLN A 152 27.52 6.00 7.30
CA GLN A 152 27.76 6.41 8.67
C GLN A 152 26.43 6.46 9.42
N PRO A 153 26.29 5.77 10.58
CA PRO A 153 24.98 5.57 11.21
C PRO A 153 24.29 6.88 11.59
N GLU A 154 25.03 7.79 12.22
CA GLU A 154 24.46 8.96 12.89
C GLU A 154 23.82 9.95 11.90
N PRO A 155 24.49 10.40 10.81
CA PRO A 155 23.83 11.21 9.77
C PRO A 155 22.65 10.49 9.11
N PHE A 156 22.78 9.19 8.87
CA PHE A 156 21.73 8.39 8.25
C PHE A 156 20.46 8.34 9.11
N PHE A 157 20.57 8.03 10.41
CA PHE A 157 19.40 7.90 11.28
C PHE A 157 18.68 9.24 11.49
N ARG A 158 19.41 10.36 11.58
CA ARG A 158 18.76 11.69 11.62
C ARG A 158 17.96 12.00 10.36
N MET A 159 18.52 11.68 9.19
CA MET A 159 17.82 11.83 7.91
C MET A 159 16.60 10.89 7.83
N ALA A 160 16.75 9.64 8.26
CA ALA A 160 15.67 8.66 8.24
C ALA A 160 14.51 9.05 9.16
N GLU A 161 14.79 9.50 10.38
CA GLU A 161 13.78 10.03 11.31
C GLU A 161 13.06 11.23 10.71
N PHE A 162 13.79 12.20 10.17
CA PHE A 162 13.20 13.37 9.52
C PHE A 162 12.30 13.00 8.34
N PHE A 163 12.74 12.06 7.49
CA PHE A 163 11.94 11.55 6.38
C PHE A 163 10.65 10.88 6.86
N ILE A 164 10.73 9.98 7.84
CA ILE A 164 9.58 9.23 8.34
C ILE A 164 8.54 10.15 8.98
N GLU A 165 8.97 11.10 9.81
CA GLU A 165 8.04 12.06 10.44
C GLU A 165 7.41 12.99 9.40
N THR A 166 8.20 13.53 8.47
CA THR A 166 7.67 14.36 7.38
C THR A 166 6.64 13.62 6.54
N MET A 167 6.87 12.32 6.27
CA MET A 167 5.94 11.47 5.54
C MET A 167 4.64 11.24 6.32
N LYS A 168 4.71 10.97 7.63
CA LYS A 168 3.51 10.81 8.48
C LYS A 168 2.66 12.08 8.48
N ASP A 169 3.29 13.24 8.67
CA ASP A 169 2.59 14.54 8.67
C ASP A 169 1.91 14.80 7.32
N SER A 170 2.63 14.60 6.22
CA SER A 170 2.08 14.80 4.86
C SER A 170 0.92 13.85 4.58
N PHE A 171 0.96 12.63 5.12
CA PHE A 171 -0.11 11.65 4.99
C PHE A 171 -1.35 12.05 5.76
N LYS A 172 -1.18 12.57 6.99
CA LYS A 172 -2.30 13.10 7.77
C LYS A 172 -3.02 14.20 7.01
N ASP A 173 -2.31 15.14 6.40
CA ASP A 173 -2.93 16.22 5.62
C ASP A 173 -3.64 15.69 4.37
N PHE A 174 -3.03 14.71 3.68
CA PHE A 174 -3.61 14.08 2.50
C PHE A 174 -4.90 13.30 2.81
N TYR A 175 -4.90 12.43 3.83
CA TYR A 175 -6.04 11.57 4.14
C TYR A 175 -7.17 12.29 4.87
N ASN A 176 -6.90 13.41 5.54
CA ASN A 176 -7.95 14.27 6.12
C ASN A 176 -8.53 15.28 5.13
N ASN A 177 -8.00 15.38 3.91
CA ASN A 177 -8.55 16.26 2.88
C ASN A 177 -9.84 15.66 2.31
N PRO A 178 -11.01 16.32 2.45
CA PRO A 178 -12.29 15.79 1.95
C PRO A 178 -12.31 15.52 0.45
N LYS A 179 -11.48 16.24 -0.34
CA LYS A 179 -11.36 16.00 -1.79
C LYS A 179 -10.78 14.63 -2.12
N TYR A 180 -10.03 14.03 -1.20
CA TYR A 180 -9.31 12.78 -1.40
C TYR A 180 -9.93 11.63 -0.59
N GLU A 181 -11.15 11.81 -0.08
CA GLU A 181 -11.82 10.83 0.80
C GLU A 181 -11.83 9.41 0.21
N ILE A 182 -12.02 9.29 -1.10
CA ILE A 182 -11.98 8.02 -1.85
C ILE A 182 -10.71 7.20 -1.61
N MET A 183 -9.58 7.85 -1.27
CA MET A 183 -8.33 7.17 -0.95
C MET A 183 -8.43 6.26 0.27
N ASN A 184 -9.32 6.55 1.22
CA ASN A 184 -9.55 5.67 2.37
C ASN A 184 -10.07 4.30 1.94
N ASP A 185 -10.81 4.23 0.84
CA ASP A 185 -11.33 2.99 0.27
C ASP A 185 -10.35 2.34 -0.71
N LEU A 186 -9.70 3.15 -1.55
CA LEU A 186 -8.80 2.63 -2.58
C LEU A 186 -7.45 2.21 -2.01
N LEU A 187 -6.88 3.01 -1.12
CA LEU A 187 -5.52 2.81 -0.64
C LEU A 187 -5.45 3.32 0.81
N PRO A 188 -5.87 2.52 1.81
CA PRO A 188 -5.98 2.99 3.18
C PRO A 188 -4.66 3.59 3.70
N GLU A 189 -4.74 4.66 4.49
CA GLU A 189 -3.59 5.45 4.98
C GLU A 189 -2.44 4.58 5.50
N LYS A 190 -2.74 3.63 6.40
CA LYS A 190 -1.73 2.77 7.01
C LYS A 190 -1.00 1.90 5.97
N VAL A 191 -1.73 1.40 4.97
CA VAL A 191 -1.13 0.61 3.89
C VAL A 191 -0.29 1.53 3.01
N HIS A 192 -0.82 2.67 2.61
CA HIS A 192 -0.10 3.62 1.77
C HIS A 192 1.17 4.16 2.42
N LEU A 193 1.13 4.49 3.71
CA LEU A 193 2.28 4.98 4.45
C LEU A 193 3.34 3.88 4.53
N LYS A 194 2.93 2.67 4.91
CA LYS A 194 3.83 1.50 4.93
C LYS A 194 4.45 1.26 3.56
N MET A 195 3.68 1.45 2.48
CA MET A 195 4.21 1.35 1.13
C MET A 195 5.31 2.36 0.87
N LYS A 196 5.10 3.65 1.17
CA LYS A 196 6.12 4.68 0.96
C LYS A 196 7.36 4.46 1.83
N VAL A 197 7.17 4.11 3.10
CA VAL A 197 8.29 3.86 4.04
C VAL A 197 9.08 2.63 3.63
N SER A 198 8.44 1.56 3.18
CA SER A 198 9.16 0.35 2.76
C SER A 198 10.08 0.57 1.55
N MET A 199 9.70 1.44 0.59
CA MET A 199 10.56 1.79 -0.54
C MET A 199 11.83 2.48 -0.06
N PHE A 200 11.67 3.40 0.90
CA PHE A 200 12.79 4.04 1.57
C PHE A 200 13.65 3.01 2.32
N VAL A 201 13.03 2.07 3.03
CA VAL A 201 13.74 1.01 3.75
C VAL A 201 14.62 0.19 2.81
N GLN A 202 14.04 -0.32 1.73
CA GLN A 202 14.75 -1.17 0.76
C GLN A 202 15.89 -0.45 0.05
N ALA A 203 15.72 0.84 -0.26
CA ALA A 203 16.77 1.63 -0.89
C ALA A 203 18.03 1.75 0.00
N TRP A 204 17.85 1.75 1.33
CA TRP A 204 18.94 1.96 2.28
C TRP A 204 19.51 0.69 2.90
N LEU A 205 18.73 -0.39 3.01
CA LEU A 205 19.18 -1.65 3.61
C LEU A 205 20.53 -2.16 3.07
N PRO A 206 20.82 -2.14 1.75
CA PRO A 206 22.12 -2.59 1.23
C PRO A 206 23.32 -1.81 1.77
N TYR A 207 23.12 -0.56 2.17
CA TYR A 207 24.15 0.35 2.67
C TYR A 207 24.30 0.32 4.19
N LEU A 208 23.51 -0.47 4.91
CA LEU A 208 23.59 -0.58 6.37
C LEU A 208 24.44 -1.76 6.81
N THR A 209 25.03 -1.64 7.98
CA THR A 209 25.58 -2.80 8.72
C THR A 209 24.43 -3.66 9.23
N ASP A 210 24.69 -4.89 9.64
CA ASP A 210 23.63 -5.77 10.16
C ASP A 210 22.92 -5.19 11.39
N ASP A 211 23.67 -4.54 12.28
CA ASP A 211 23.12 -3.92 13.49
C ASP A 211 22.31 -2.66 13.17
N ASP A 212 22.79 -1.82 12.24
CA ASP A 212 22.04 -0.66 11.78
C ASP A 212 20.79 -1.07 10.98
N ALA A 213 20.86 -2.13 10.18
CA ALA A 213 19.71 -2.68 9.48
C ALA A 213 18.63 -3.15 10.46
N LYS A 214 19.01 -3.86 11.53
CA LYS A 214 18.07 -4.26 12.60
C LYS A 214 17.46 -3.04 13.29
N ARG A 215 18.26 -2.02 13.64
CA ARG A 215 17.77 -0.77 14.23
C ARG A 215 16.79 -0.06 13.29
N PHE A 216 17.12 0.01 12.01
CA PHE A 216 16.30 0.67 11.00
C PHE A 216 14.97 -0.06 10.76
N LEU A 217 15.00 -1.38 10.63
CA LEU A 217 13.80 -2.22 10.52
C LEU A 217 12.90 -2.09 11.75
N LYS A 218 13.48 -2.02 12.96
CA LYS A 218 12.71 -1.78 14.19
C LYS A 218 12.07 -0.39 14.20
N MET A 219 12.82 0.66 13.86
CA MET A 219 12.31 2.04 13.79
C MET A 219 11.17 2.19 12.79
N THR A 220 11.23 1.45 11.68
CA THR A 220 10.25 1.54 10.58
C THR A 220 9.11 0.52 10.70
N GLY A 221 9.14 -0.35 11.70
CA GLY A 221 8.10 -1.36 11.93
C GLY A 221 8.17 -2.58 11.00
N PHE A 222 9.31 -2.81 10.34
CA PHE A 222 9.56 -3.95 9.44
C PHE A 222 10.40 -5.06 10.08
N SER A 223 10.61 -5.04 11.40
CA SER A 223 11.40 -6.05 12.12
C SER A 223 10.73 -7.43 12.25
N LEU A 224 9.48 -7.58 11.79
CA LEU A 224 8.69 -8.81 11.90
C LEU A 224 8.61 -9.49 10.54
N GLU A 225 9.57 -10.35 10.21
CA GLU A 225 9.58 -11.00 8.91
C GLU A 225 9.77 -12.53 9.01
N TYR A 226 8.73 -13.22 8.54
CA TYR A 226 8.56 -14.66 8.30
C TYR A 226 8.49 -15.57 9.54
N VAL A 227 7.30 -16.12 9.77
CA VAL A 227 7.11 -17.30 10.64
C VAL A 227 6.55 -18.43 9.78
N GLU A 228 6.94 -19.67 10.07
CA GLU A 228 6.20 -20.81 9.55
C GLU A 228 4.85 -20.84 10.26
N MET A 229 3.77 -20.81 9.48
CA MET A 229 2.43 -20.99 10.00
C MET A 229 1.90 -22.35 9.55
N GLU A 230 1.31 -23.07 10.49
CA GLU A 230 0.45 -24.21 10.17
C GLU A 230 -0.81 -23.70 9.47
N THR A 231 -1.26 -24.44 8.46
CA THR A 231 -2.51 -24.11 7.76
C THR A 231 -3.67 -24.23 8.76
N PRO A 232 -4.47 -23.17 9.00
CA PRO A 232 -5.61 -23.26 9.90
C PRO A 232 -6.71 -24.17 9.32
N PRO A 233 -7.70 -24.59 10.11
CA PRO A 233 -8.89 -25.27 9.60
C PRO A 233 -9.57 -24.45 8.49
N GLY A 234 -10.02 -25.14 7.44
CA GLY A 234 -10.69 -24.54 6.30
C GLY A 234 -11.02 -25.57 5.24
N GLU A 235 -11.55 -25.10 4.12
CA GLU A 235 -11.98 -25.94 3.01
C GLU A 235 -11.50 -25.43 1.66
N LYS A 236 -11.57 -26.26 0.63
CA LYS A 236 -11.33 -25.83 -0.75
C LYS A 236 -12.66 -25.41 -1.37
N GLY A 237 -12.69 -24.21 -1.92
CA GLY A 237 -13.81 -23.69 -2.69
C GLY A 237 -13.39 -23.27 -4.10
N LYS A 238 -14.34 -22.69 -4.84
CA LYS A 238 -14.08 -22.10 -6.16
C LYS A 238 -14.31 -20.61 -6.11
N CYS A 239 -13.45 -19.85 -6.79
CA CYS A 239 -13.66 -18.43 -7.00
C CYS A 239 -14.94 -18.19 -7.81
N GLU A 240 -15.82 -17.33 -7.32
CA GLU A 240 -17.10 -16.99 -7.99
C GLU A 240 -16.92 -16.31 -9.36
N HIS A 241 -15.72 -15.79 -9.66
CA HIS A 241 -15.44 -15.04 -10.89
C HIS A 241 -14.71 -15.83 -11.96
N CYS A 242 -13.80 -16.73 -11.58
CA CYS A 242 -12.94 -17.45 -12.53
C CYS A 242 -12.90 -18.96 -12.31
N SER A 243 -13.64 -19.49 -11.32
CA SER A 243 -13.69 -20.90 -10.95
C SER A 243 -12.36 -21.54 -10.51
N ALA A 244 -11.28 -20.77 -10.38
CA ALA A 244 -10.03 -21.25 -9.81
C ALA A 244 -10.25 -21.76 -8.37
N GLU A 245 -9.53 -22.82 -7.99
CA GLU A 245 -9.54 -23.32 -6.62
C GLU A 245 -8.97 -22.27 -5.67
N VAL A 246 -9.65 -22.03 -4.56
CA VAL A 246 -9.22 -21.15 -3.47
C VAL A 246 -9.38 -21.88 -2.15
N PHE A 247 -8.42 -21.75 -1.24
CA PHE A 247 -8.58 -22.24 0.13
C PHE A 247 -9.30 -21.17 0.96
N ILE A 248 -10.34 -21.60 1.67
CA ILE A 248 -11.27 -20.79 2.45
C ILE A 248 -11.06 -21.13 3.92
N PRO A 249 -10.36 -20.28 4.69
CA PRO A 249 -10.18 -20.48 6.12
C PRO A 249 -11.52 -20.45 6.85
N ALA A 250 -11.67 -21.26 7.89
CA ALA A 250 -12.89 -21.26 8.71
C ALA A 250 -13.15 -19.85 9.30
N GLY A 251 -14.41 -19.39 9.21
CA GLY A 251 -14.79 -18.05 9.67
C GLY A 251 -14.53 -16.91 8.66
N SER A 252 -14.07 -17.23 7.45
CA SER A 252 -13.92 -16.25 6.38
C SER A 252 -15.28 -15.81 5.84
N TYR A 253 -15.43 -14.50 5.64
CA TYR A 253 -16.59 -13.91 4.97
C TYR A 253 -16.27 -13.60 3.50
N ARG A 254 -15.00 -13.27 3.22
CA ARG A 254 -14.51 -12.95 1.89
C ARG A 254 -13.07 -13.44 1.73
N VAL A 255 -12.78 -14.06 0.59
CA VAL A 255 -11.44 -14.58 0.25
C VAL A 255 -11.01 -13.96 -1.08
N TYR A 256 -9.76 -13.50 -1.16
CA TYR A 256 -9.21 -12.95 -2.40
C TYR A 256 -8.67 -14.05 -3.31
N CYS A 257 -9.05 -14.03 -4.58
CA CYS A 257 -8.53 -14.96 -5.57
C CYS A 257 -7.30 -14.38 -6.27
N GLU A 258 -6.12 -14.94 -5.98
CA GLU A 258 -4.85 -14.53 -6.62
C GLU A 258 -4.86 -14.74 -8.15
N ALA A 259 -5.68 -15.65 -8.68
CA ALA A 259 -5.72 -15.95 -10.11
C ALA A 259 -6.41 -14.85 -10.94
N CYS A 260 -7.58 -14.37 -10.49
CA CYS A 260 -8.34 -13.34 -11.21
C CYS A 260 -8.33 -11.96 -10.53
N ARG A 261 -7.68 -11.85 -9.36
CA ARG A 261 -7.57 -10.62 -8.57
C ARG A 261 -8.91 -10.03 -8.15
N LYS A 262 -9.88 -10.91 -7.89
CA LYS A 262 -11.21 -10.55 -7.38
C LYS A 262 -11.50 -11.27 -6.08
N THR A 263 -12.33 -10.63 -5.26
CA THR A 263 -12.75 -11.17 -3.98
C THR A 263 -14.00 -12.03 -4.15
N THR A 264 -13.95 -13.26 -3.66
CA THR A 264 -15.06 -14.21 -3.60
C THR A 264 -15.81 -14.03 -2.29
N ARG A 265 -17.15 -13.96 -2.34
CA ARG A 265 -18.00 -13.94 -1.15
C ARG A 265 -18.17 -15.37 -0.64
N VAL A 266 -17.96 -15.57 0.66
CA VAL A 266 -18.04 -16.89 1.31
C VAL A 266 -19.29 -16.98 2.18
N GLN A 267 -19.46 -16.02 3.08
CA GLN A 267 -20.64 -15.91 3.94
C GLN A 267 -21.39 -14.63 3.59
N THR A 268 -22.70 -14.75 3.33
CA THR A 268 -23.57 -13.62 2.98
C THR A 268 -24.47 -13.18 4.12
N THR A 269 -24.55 -13.96 5.20
CA THR A 269 -25.37 -13.66 6.37
C THR A 269 -24.63 -13.98 7.67
N PHE A 270 -24.97 -13.28 8.76
CA PHE A 270 -24.49 -13.56 10.11
C PHE A 270 -25.64 -13.53 11.13
N LYS A 271 -25.45 -14.17 12.28
CA LYS A 271 -26.40 -14.09 13.40
C LYS A 271 -25.92 -13.05 14.41
N CYS A 272 -26.82 -12.16 14.83
CA CYS A 272 -26.50 -11.18 15.87
C CYS A 272 -26.15 -11.88 17.18
N MET A 273 -25.05 -11.46 17.83
CA MET A 273 -24.60 -12.05 19.09
C MET A 273 -25.54 -11.80 20.28
N SER A 274 -26.43 -10.81 20.18
CA SER A 274 -27.40 -10.46 21.23
C SER A 274 -28.79 -11.05 20.95
N CYS A 275 -29.42 -10.70 19.83
CA CYS A 275 -30.80 -11.11 19.55
C CYS A 275 -30.92 -12.35 18.66
N SER A 276 -29.81 -12.93 18.19
CA SER A 276 -29.76 -14.08 17.27
C SER A 276 -30.43 -13.87 15.90
N ALA A 277 -30.95 -12.68 15.60
CA ALA A 277 -31.53 -12.36 14.30
C ALA A 277 -30.49 -12.53 13.18
N GLN A 278 -30.93 -13.03 12.03
CA GLN A 278 -30.09 -13.16 10.84
C GLN A 278 -30.00 -11.80 10.12
N ASN A 279 -28.79 -11.36 9.85
CA ASN A 279 -28.47 -10.09 9.21
C ASN A 279 -27.63 -10.36 7.96
N ASP A 280 -27.70 -9.46 6.97
CA ASP A 280 -26.85 -9.53 5.79
C ASP A 280 -25.43 -9.06 6.10
N VAL A 281 -24.46 -9.70 5.46
CA VAL A 281 -23.05 -9.30 5.54
C VAL A 281 -22.82 -8.14 4.57
N PRO A 282 -22.34 -6.98 5.04
CA PRO A 282 -22.06 -5.84 4.18
C PRO A 282 -20.82 -6.10 3.32
N GLU A 283 -20.57 -5.20 2.37
CA GLU A 283 -19.39 -5.29 1.50
C GLU A 283 -18.07 -5.35 2.29
N PHE A 284 -17.96 -4.64 3.43
CA PHE A 284 -16.75 -4.58 4.23
C PHE A 284 -16.94 -5.27 5.61
N PRO A 285 -16.85 -6.61 5.69
CA PRO A 285 -17.13 -7.37 6.92
C PRO A 285 -16.08 -7.18 8.03
N SER A 286 -15.03 -6.39 7.79
CA SER A 286 -14.00 -6.06 8.77
C SER A 286 -14.38 -4.92 9.71
N LYS A 287 -15.37 -4.09 9.36
CA LYS A 287 -15.85 -3.01 10.22
C LYS A 287 -16.89 -3.56 11.23
N PRO A 288 -17.08 -2.91 12.38
CA PRO A 288 -18.21 -3.23 13.24
C PRO A 288 -19.53 -2.93 12.53
N ILE A 289 -20.54 -3.78 12.77
CA ILE A 289 -21.82 -3.75 12.07
C ILE A 289 -22.96 -3.83 13.06
N ASP A 290 -23.82 -2.82 13.07
CA ASP A 290 -25.02 -2.81 13.89
C ASP A 290 -26.05 -3.82 13.36
N CYS A 291 -26.63 -4.59 14.26
CA CYS A 291 -27.72 -5.48 13.92
C CYS A 291 -28.94 -4.64 13.47
N ALA A 292 -29.49 -4.96 12.30
CA ALA A 292 -30.67 -4.29 11.75
C ALA A 292 -31.94 -4.42 12.62
N TYR A 293 -31.93 -5.33 13.60
CA TYR A 293 -33.08 -5.63 14.45
C TYR A 293 -32.97 -5.05 15.87
N CYS A 294 -31.78 -5.10 16.48
CA CYS A 294 -31.59 -4.65 17.87
C CYS A 294 -30.55 -3.54 18.04
N GLY A 295 -29.88 -3.11 16.97
CA GLY A 295 -28.87 -2.05 17.01
C GLY A 295 -27.56 -2.41 17.71
N VAL A 296 -27.40 -3.65 18.20
CA VAL A 296 -26.15 -4.08 18.84
C VAL A 296 -25.05 -4.19 17.78
N GLU A 297 -23.90 -3.58 18.05
CA GLU A 297 -22.68 -3.72 17.25
C GLU A 297 -22.18 -5.17 17.25
N ASN A 298 -21.89 -5.72 16.08
CA ASN A 298 -21.31 -7.06 15.90
C ASN A 298 -19.95 -6.95 15.21
N ARG A 299 -18.99 -7.75 15.66
CA ARG A 299 -17.71 -7.97 14.98
C ARG A 299 -17.69 -9.37 14.38
N LEU A 300 -17.74 -9.43 13.06
CA LEU A 300 -17.91 -10.70 12.34
C LEU A 300 -16.64 -11.56 12.35
N ILE A 301 -15.49 -10.91 12.27
CA ILE A 301 -14.18 -11.57 12.23
C ILE A 301 -13.47 -11.28 13.54
N LYS A 302 -13.13 -12.34 14.26
CA LYS A 302 -12.32 -12.23 15.48
C LYS A 302 -10.84 -12.25 15.09
N PRO A 303 -10.01 -11.40 15.70
CA PRO A 303 -8.56 -11.53 15.60
C PRO A 303 -8.17 -12.95 16.02
N LEU A 304 -7.50 -13.69 15.13
CA LEU A 304 -7.01 -15.04 15.44
C LEU A 304 -5.69 -15.00 16.21
N PHE A 305 -5.04 -13.83 16.24
CA PHE A 305 -3.88 -13.54 17.05
C PHE A 305 -4.12 -12.22 17.79
N GLY A 306 -4.11 -12.28 19.12
CA GLY A 306 -4.32 -11.18 20.05
C GLY A 306 -4.02 -11.63 21.46
#